data_AF-M3TKN1-F1
#
_entry.id   AF-M3TKN1-F1
#
_cell.length_a   1.000
_cell.length_b   1.000
_cell.length_c   1.000
_cell.angle_alpha   90.00
_cell.angle_beta   90.00
_cell.angle_gamma   90.00
#
_symmetry.space_group_name_H-M   'P 1'
#
loop_
_entity.id
_entity.type
_entity.pdbx_description
1 polymer ?
#
loop_
_entity_poly.entity_id
_entity_poly.type
_entity_poly.pdbx_seq_one_letter_code
_entity_poly.pdbx_strand_id
1 'polypeptide(L)' 'MTASCGRPRAGRGHAVGRDQVAQLMRLAGIEGVRRGKQVRTTKADPDTPRHPDLVKRNFTATAPNHLWVPI' A
#
# COMPACT_ATOMS: atom_id res chain seq x y z
N MET A 1 14.42 17.79 21.05
CA MET A 1 13.88 18.97 20.33
C MET A 1 14.95 19.47 19.39
N THR A 2 14.87 19.16 18.09
CA THR A 2 15.41 19.94 16.96
C THR A 2 15.46 19.08 15.70
N ALA A 3 14.73 19.49 14.68
CA ALA A 3 15.12 19.38 13.27
C ALA A 3 14.29 20.42 12.49
N SER A 4 14.60 21.70 12.68
CA SER A 4 14.15 22.74 11.74
C SER A 4 15.06 22.65 10.50
N CYS A 5 14.68 21.84 9.52
CA CYS A 5 15.37 21.86 8.24
C CYS A 5 14.70 22.86 7.30
N GLY A 6 15.42 23.96 7.02
CA GLY A 6 15.34 24.67 5.75
C GLY A 6 14.47 25.92 5.69
N ARG A 7 15.11 27.09 5.61
CA ARG A 7 14.53 28.41 5.32
C ARG A 7 13.91 28.43 3.91
N PRO A 8 12.59 28.67 3.73
CA PRO A 8 12.01 28.68 2.40
C PRO A 8 12.04 30.08 1.80
N ARG A 9 12.40 30.16 0.51
CA ARG A 9 12.35 31.40 -0.25
C ARG A 9 10.90 31.78 -0.55
N ALA A 10 10.61 33.07 -0.41
CA ALA A 10 9.31 33.66 -0.66
C ALA A 10 8.97 33.65 -2.16
N GLY A 11 7.89 32.94 -2.48
CA GLY A 11 7.25 32.98 -3.79
C GLY A 11 5.87 32.35 -3.65
N ARG A 12 4.90 33.10 -3.13
CA ARG A 12 3.48 32.71 -2.93
C ARG A 12 3.28 31.23 -2.51
N GLY A 13 4.11 30.75 -1.59
CA GLY A 13 4.11 29.37 -1.12
C GLY A 13 4.44 29.39 0.36
N HIS A 14 3.63 28.70 1.16
CA HIS A 14 3.89 28.58 2.58
C HIS A 14 5.13 27.74 2.81
N ALA A 15 6.01 28.28 3.64
CA ALA A 15 7.28 27.73 4.08
C ALA A 15 7.11 26.55 5.07
N VAL A 16 6.30 25.54 4.71
CA VAL A 16 5.84 24.51 5.65
C VAL A 16 6.31 23.14 5.18
N GLY A 17 7.14 22.49 5.99
CA GLY A 17 7.59 21.11 5.76
C GLY A 17 6.47 20.10 5.98
N ARG A 18 6.60 18.89 5.43
CA ARG A 18 5.59 17.81 5.55
C ARG A 18 5.23 17.51 7.02
N ASP A 19 6.22 17.46 7.90
CA ASP A 19 6.01 17.20 9.33
C ASP A 19 5.25 18.33 10.02
N GLN A 20 5.48 19.57 9.58
CA GLN A 20 4.77 20.74 10.10
C GLN A 20 3.31 20.75 9.63
N VAL A 21 3.04 20.37 8.38
CA VAL A 21 1.66 20.16 7.90
C VAL A 21 0.98 19.06 8.72
N ALA A 22 1.65 17.92 8.93
CA ALA A 22 1.09 16.80 9.70
C ALA A 22 0.79 17.18 11.16
N GLN A 23 1.66 17.97 11.80
CA GLN A 23 1.43 18.49 13.14
C GLN A 23 0.24 19.45 13.18
N LEU A 24 0.12 20.38 12.21
CA LEU A 24 -1.01 21.31 12.11
C LEU A 24 -2.33 20.58 11.88
N MET A 25 -2.35 19.58 11.00
CA MET A 25 -3.52 18.74 10.76
C MET A 25 -3.96 18.00 12.02
N ARG A 26 -3.01 17.44 12.79
CA ARG A 26 -3.30 16.77 14.07
C ARG A 26 -3.90 17.74 15.10
N LEU A 27 -3.34 18.94 15.24
CA LEU A 27 -3.84 19.94 16.18
C LEU A 27 -5.24 20.45 15.81
N ALA A 28 -5.53 20.54 14.51
CA ALA A 28 -6.82 20.97 14.00
C ALA A 28 -7.87 19.85 13.96
N GLY A 29 -7.50 18.59 14.24
CA GLY A 29 -8.39 17.44 14.10
C GLY A 29 -8.81 17.16 12.64
N ILE A 30 -8.01 17.63 11.68
CA ILE A 30 -8.30 17.52 10.25
C ILE A 30 -7.51 16.34 9.68
N GLU A 31 -8.21 15.42 9.01
CA GLU A 31 -7.59 14.30 8.31
C GLU A 31 -7.57 14.53 6.80
N GLY A 32 -6.54 14.00 6.14
CA GLY A 32 -6.43 14.09 4.68
C GLY A 32 -7.49 13.22 4.01
N VAL A 33 -8.37 13.83 3.21
CA VAL A 33 -9.39 13.10 2.45
C VAL A 33 -8.72 12.31 1.32
N ARG A 34 -8.79 10.98 1.39
CA ARG A 34 -8.44 10.12 0.24
C ARG A 34 -9.60 10.15 -0.76
N ARG A 35 -9.54 11.05 -1.75
CA ARG A 35 -10.48 11.08 -2.88
C ARG A 35 -10.13 9.98 -3.88
N GLY A 36 -10.46 8.75 -3.53
CA GLY A 36 -10.39 7.59 -4.42
C GLY A 36 -11.57 6.67 -4.14
N LYS A 37 -12.23 6.17 -5.19
CA LYS A 37 -13.20 5.09 -5.04
C LYS A 37 -12.46 3.91 -4.40
N GLN A 38 -12.93 3.42 -3.26
CA GLN A 38 -12.43 2.15 -2.72
C GLN A 38 -12.78 1.06 -3.73
N VAL A 39 -11.82 0.67 -4.56
CA VAL A 39 -12.00 -0.42 -5.51
C VAL A 39 -11.96 -1.72 -4.71
N ARG A 40 -13.14 -2.24 -4.40
CA ARG A 40 -13.27 -3.64 -4.00
C ARG A 40 -13.06 -4.49 -5.24
N THR A 41 -11.82 -4.91 -5.47
CA THR A 41 -11.50 -5.91 -6.48
C THR A 41 -12.08 -7.24 -6.01
N THR A 42 -13.12 -7.69 -6.71
CA THR A 42 -13.65 -9.07 -6.73
C THR A 42 -13.92 -9.72 -5.36
N LYS A 43 -15.20 -9.81 -4.97
CA LYS A 43 -15.63 -10.71 -3.90
C LYS A 43 -15.50 -12.14 -4.45
N ALA A 44 -14.57 -12.93 -3.91
CA ALA A 44 -14.44 -14.34 -4.27
C ALA A 44 -15.77 -15.05 -4.00
N ASP A 45 -16.32 -15.66 -5.04
CA ASP A 45 -17.52 -16.49 -4.94
C ASP A 45 -17.14 -17.82 -4.26
N PRO A 46 -17.74 -18.16 -3.11
CA PRO A 46 -17.46 -19.42 -2.42
C PRO A 46 -17.88 -20.66 -3.21
N ASP A 47 -18.80 -20.52 -4.18
CA ASP A 47 -19.30 -21.63 -5.00
C ASP A 47 -18.49 -21.84 -6.29
N THR A 48 -17.54 -20.93 -6.59
CA THR A 48 -16.63 -21.14 -7.71
C THR A 48 -15.64 -22.27 -7.38
N PRO A 49 -15.53 -23.31 -8.23
CA PRO A 49 -14.61 -24.41 -7.99
C PRO A 49 -13.18 -23.87 -7.87
N ARG A 50 -12.55 -24.14 -6.73
CA ARG A 50 -11.14 -23.80 -6.51
C ARG A 50 -10.30 -24.57 -7.51
N HIS A 51 -9.32 -23.89 -8.12
CA HIS A 51 -8.38 -24.54 -9.01
C HIS A 51 -7.78 -25.79 -8.33
N PRO A 52 -7.71 -26.94 -9.01
CA PRO A 52 -7.20 -28.16 -8.42
C PRO A 52 -5.75 -27.97 -7.95
N ASP A 53 -5.45 -28.48 -6.75
CA ASP A 53 -4.10 -28.51 -6.21
C ASP A 53 -3.32 -29.66 -6.87
N LEU A 54 -2.69 -29.35 -8.01
CA LEU A 54 -1.96 -30.31 -8.83
C LEU A 54 -0.74 -30.91 -8.12
N VAL A 55 -0.23 -30.23 -7.09
CA VAL A 55 1.01 -30.62 -6.39
C VAL A 55 0.75 -31.10 -4.97
N LYS A 56 -0.50 -31.17 -4.53
CA LYS A 56 -0.92 -31.60 -3.18
C LYS A 56 -0.11 -30.91 -2.07
N ARG A 57 0.16 -29.61 -2.24
CA ARG A 57 1.04 -28.79 -1.36
C ARG A 57 2.48 -29.28 -1.19
N ASN A 58 2.96 -30.18 -2.04
CA ASN A 58 4.35 -30.60 -2.05
C ASN A 58 5.15 -29.78 -3.08
N PHE A 59 5.89 -28.79 -2.57
CA PHE A 59 6.77 -27.94 -3.38
C PHE A 59 8.22 -28.44 -3.42
N THR A 60 8.47 -29.63 -2.89
CA THR A 60 9.80 -30.25 -2.90
C THR A 60 10.07 -30.81 -4.30
N ALA A 61 11.01 -30.19 -5.01
CA ALA A 61 11.51 -30.68 -6.29
C ALA A 61 12.91 -31.27 -6.10
N THR A 62 13.14 -32.47 -6.66
CA THR A 62 14.46 -33.14 -6.60
C THR A 62 15.50 -32.45 -7.49
N ALA A 63 15.08 -31.67 -8.49
CA ALA A 63 15.92 -30.93 -9.41
C ALA A 63 15.22 -29.67 -9.94
N PRO A 64 15.95 -28.69 -10.49
CA PRO A 64 15.35 -27.55 -11.19
C PRO A 64 14.42 -28.01 -12.32
N ASN A 65 13.37 -27.23 -12.61
CA ASN A 65 12.41 -27.47 -13.69
C ASN A 65 11.55 -28.76 -13.58
N HIS A 66 11.52 -29.44 -12.43
CA HIS A 66 10.68 -30.64 -12.21
C HIS A 66 9.23 -30.34 -11.81
N LEU A 67 8.93 -29.11 -11.36
CA LEU A 67 7.61 -28.74 -10.87
C LEU A 67 7.13 -27.47 -11.56
N TRP A 68 6.05 -27.58 -12.35
CA TRP A 68 5.40 -26.46 -13.02
C TRP A 68 3.89 -26.55 -12.76
N VAL A 69 3.32 -25.48 -12.20
CA VAL A 69 1.87 -25.36 -11.99
C VAL A 69 1.34 -24.38 -13.04
N PRO A 70 0.55 -24.83 -14.03
CA PRO A 70 -0.15 -23.92 -14.92
C PRO A 70 -1.22 -23.16 -14.13
N ILE A 71 -1.31 -21.84 -14.37
CA ILE A 71 -2.28 -20.92 -13.75
C ILE A 71 -3.54 -20.79 -14.59
#